data_AF-A0A0S4J6U2-F1
#
_entry.id   AF-A0A0S4J6U2-F1
#
_cell.length_a   1.000
_cell.length_b   1.000
_cell.length_c   1.000
_cell.angle_alpha   90.00
_cell.angle_beta   90.00
_cell.angle_gamma   90.00
#
_symmetry.space_group_name_H-M   'P 1'
#
loop_
_entity.id
_entity.type
_entity.pdbx_description
1 polymer ?
#
loop_
_entity_poly.entity_id
_entity_poly.type
_entity_poly.pdbx_seq_one_letter_code
_entity_poly.pdbx_strand_id
1 'polypeptide(L)'
;MPPSFQLAVVLLIAVVAHTNASCDLQVGFNISSMPPSHLPVSFSTTAQDCCTECASNNGCVVAVWYSYFCHMLNTTNGILPLKETQGYTVVFNLEATTTTTTTTTTPAPTTTTTTTAAPTTTTTVPPSTTTAAPTTPAPTRIAPPPALGVIRMVSCEYSSTCSRKEDNTCTTQVFYNDSCLVNTGVRYICGNNTIAKAHYENTTYCTNFERSTESAANECFMNQNDEYQGTYCDAYDDYPTPGVSLKRTLCPLGCDDGGECRKAEFTTGVCLTHNPFQTILGGNSVIAWCYPDYVVYLGFQGSDCGGEFVSSASEPIGKQCFLDQNEDHIQNLCG
;
A
#
# COMPACT_ATOMS: atom_id res chain seq x y z
N MET A 1 51.38 2.57 -42.47
CA MET A 1 51.16 3.98 -42.08
C MET A 1 50.18 4.59 -43.07
N PRO A 2 49.22 5.46 -42.72
CA PRO A 2 48.41 5.68 -41.49
C PRO A 2 46.89 5.45 -41.83
N PRO A 3 45.86 6.01 -41.16
CA PRO A 3 45.70 6.41 -39.75
C PRO A 3 44.53 5.68 -39.02
N SER A 4 44.64 5.62 -37.70
CA SER A 4 43.50 5.52 -36.77
C SER A 4 42.62 6.78 -36.85
N PHE A 5 41.30 6.62 -36.77
CA PHE A 5 40.40 7.71 -36.38
C PHE A 5 39.38 7.21 -35.34
N GLN A 6 39.22 8.05 -34.32
CA GLN A 6 38.47 7.81 -33.09
C GLN A 6 36.96 7.76 -33.33
N LEU A 7 36.30 6.84 -32.62
CA LEU A 7 34.86 6.73 -32.55
C LEU A 7 34.34 7.78 -31.55
N ALA A 8 33.65 8.82 -32.06
CA ALA A 8 32.87 9.71 -31.23
C ALA A 8 31.54 9.03 -30.88
N VAL A 9 31.32 8.77 -29.61
CA VAL A 9 30.05 8.28 -29.06
C VAL A 9 29.08 9.46 -28.99
N VAL A 10 28.08 9.49 -29.87
CA VAL A 10 26.93 10.38 -29.77
C VAL A 10 25.84 9.63 -29.01
N LEU A 11 25.66 10.02 -27.75
CA LEU A 11 24.56 9.55 -26.89
C LEU A 11 23.29 10.30 -27.27
N LEU A 12 22.40 9.66 -28.03
CA LEU A 12 21.03 10.10 -28.23
C LEU A 12 20.16 9.46 -27.15
N ILE A 13 19.82 10.23 -26.12
CA ILE A 13 18.78 9.86 -25.16
C ILE A 13 17.44 10.19 -25.81
N ALA A 14 16.79 9.18 -26.38
CA ALA A 14 15.36 9.25 -26.65
C ALA A 14 14.64 8.93 -25.34
N VAL A 15 14.07 9.95 -24.69
CA VAL A 15 13.07 9.75 -23.63
C VAL A 15 11.82 9.20 -24.32
N VAL A 16 11.64 7.88 -24.25
CA VAL A 16 10.40 7.24 -24.68
C VAL A 16 9.33 7.64 -23.66
N ALA A 17 8.26 8.26 -24.16
CA ALA A 17 7.07 8.53 -23.39
C ALA A 17 6.57 7.22 -22.78
N HIS A 18 6.42 7.18 -21.45
CA HIS A 18 5.64 6.13 -20.80
C HIS A 18 4.22 6.26 -21.36
N THR A 19 3.81 5.31 -22.20
CA THR A 19 2.39 5.13 -22.49
C THR A 19 1.71 4.90 -21.15
N ASN A 20 0.79 5.78 -20.76
CA ASN A 20 0.07 5.67 -19.50
C ASN A 20 -0.60 4.28 -19.45
N ALA A 21 0.00 3.34 -18.71
CA ALA A 21 -0.61 2.04 -18.48
C ALA A 21 -1.94 2.32 -17.77
N SER A 22 -3.06 2.13 -18.48
CA SER A 22 -4.37 2.26 -17.87
C SER A 22 -4.70 0.94 -17.19
N CYS A 23 -4.73 0.93 -15.86
CA CYS A 23 -5.28 -0.20 -15.13
C CYS A 23 -6.81 -0.23 -15.30
N ASP A 24 -7.36 -1.42 -15.50
CA ASP A 24 -8.78 -1.67 -15.40
C ASP A 24 -9.08 -2.27 -14.02
N LEU A 25 -9.68 -1.47 -13.14
CA LEU A 25 -10.05 -1.93 -11.80
C LEU A 25 -11.29 -2.83 -11.90
N GLN A 26 -11.08 -4.13 -11.75
CA GLN A 26 -12.16 -5.11 -11.74
C GLN A 26 -12.67 -5.34 -10.31
N VAL A 27 -13.63 -4.52 -9.92
CA VAL A 27 -14.36 -4.69 -8.67
C VAL A 27 -15.23 -5.95 -8.72
N GLY A 28 -15.36 -6.66 -7.58
CA GLY A 28 -16.23 -7.85 -7.47
C GLY A 28 -15.66 -9.15 -8.06
N PHE A 29 -14.38 -9.15 -8.45
CA PHE A 29 -13.67 -10.37 -8.84
C PHE A 29 -12.88 -10.93 -7.66
N ASN A 30 -13.27 -12.12 -7.20
CA ASN A 30 -12.51 -12.91 -6.23
C ASN A 30 -11.60 -13.91 -6.93
N ILE A 31 -10.48 -14.25 -6.29
CA ILE A 31 -9.47 -15.15 -6.85
C ILE A 31 -9.23 -16.31 -5.89
N SER A 32 -9.39 -17.54 -6.39
CA SER A 32 -9.18 -18.82 -5.66
C SER A 32 -7.74 -19.12 -5.36
N SER A 33 -6.92 -18.71 -6.31
CA SER A 33 -5.53 -19.09 -6.39
C SER A 33 -4.83 -18.04 -7.22
N MET A 34 -3.71 -17.55 -6.71
CA MET A 34 -2.77 -16.78 -7.49
C MET A 34 -1.61 -17.71 -7.88
N PRO A 35 -1.09 -17.63 -9.10
CA PRO A 35 0.18 -18.28 -9.41
C PRO A 35 1.28 -17.72 -8.48
N PRO A 36 2.34 -18.49 -8.19
CA PRO A 36 3.48 -17.96 -7.45
C PRO A 36 4.03 -16.71 -8.14
N SER A 37 4.21 -15.63 -7.37
CA SER A 37 4.86 -14.43 -7.89
C SER A 37 6.35 -14.44 -7.59
N HIS A 38 7.13 -13.95 -8.55
CA HIS A 38 8.52 -13.56 -8.32
C HIS A 38 8.67 -12.06 -8.03
N LEU A 39 7.57 -11.30 -8.13
CA LEU A 39 7.53 -9.90 -7.74
C LEU A 39 7.24 -9.81 -6.23
N PRO A 40 7.90 -8.89 -5.51
CA PRO A 40 7.64 -8.71 -4.09
C PRO A 40 6.19 -8.25 -3.90
N VAL A 41 5.56 -8.78 -2.86
CA VAL A 41 4.27 -8.24 -2.40
C VAL A 41 4.56 -6.88 -1.76
N SER A 42 3.78 -5.87 -2.13
CA SER A 42 3.86 -4.53 -1.56
C SER A 42 2.59 -4.22 -0.77
N PHE A 43 2.70 -3.37 0.24
CA PHE A 43 1.51 -2.88 0.94
C PHE A 43 0.87 -1.77 0.11
N SER A 44 -0.43 -1.88 -0.15
CA SER A 44 -1.20 -0.89 -0.88
C SER A 44 -2.46 -0.56 -0.10
N THR A 45 -2.68 0.72 0.19
CA THR A 45 -3.87 1.18 0.92
C THR A 45 -5.15 0.96 0.14
N THR A 46 -5.10 1.09 -1.19
CA THR A 46 -6.25 0.90 -2.07
C THR A 46 -5.89 0.02 -3.27
N ALA A 47 -6.90 -0.53 -3.93
CA ALA A 47 -6.70 -1.22 -5.21
C ALA A 47 -6.12 -0.29 -6.30
N GLN A 48 -6.38 1.02 -6.20
CA GLN A 48 -5.81 2.01 -7.10
C GLN A 48 -4.30 2.20 -6.85
N ASP A 49 -3.87 2.19 -5.58
CA ASP A 49 -2.45 2.22 -5.24
C ASP A 49 -1.75 0.97 -5.76
N CYS A 50 -2.40 -0.19 -5.62
CA CYS A 50 -1.88 -1.45 -6.15
C CYS A 50 -1.75 -1.44 -7.69
N CYS A 51 -2.70 -0.80 -8.37
CA CYS A 51 -2.56 -0.46 -9.77
C CYS A 51 -1.32 0.42 -10.01
N THR A 52 -1.14 1.52 -9.29
CA THR A 52 0.03 2.39 -9.50
C THR A 52 1.35 1.67 -9.21
N GLU A 53 1.39 0.81 -8.19
CA GLU A 53 2.56 -0.01 -7.86
C GLU A 53 2.89 -1.01 -8.98
N CYS A 54 1.90 -1.75 -9.46
CA CYS A 54 2.10 -2.68 -10.57
C CYS A 54 2.50 -1.95 -11.86
N ALA A 55 1.90 -0.79 -12.17
CA ALA A 55 2.29 0.02 -13.33
C ALA A 55 3.75 0.49 -13.26
N SER A 56 4.26 0.69 -12.05
CA SER A 56 5.63 1.15 -11.80
C SER A 56 6.65 0.01 -11.73
N ASN A 57 6.20 -1.25 -11.65
CA ASN A 57 7.07 -2.42 -11.55
C ASN A 57 7.21 -3.13 -12.91
N ASN A 58 8.44 -3.11 -13.45
CA ASN A 58 8.76 -3.84 -14.67
C ASN A 58 8.45 -5.34 -14.54
N GLY A 59 7.62 -5.85 -15.44
CA GLY A 59 7.21 -7.25 -15.45
C GLY A 59 5.95 -7.54 -14.65
N CYS A 60 5.32 -6.55 -14.02
CA CYS A 60 3.97 -6.70 -13.51
C CYS A 60 2.96 -6.65 -14.66
N VAL A 61 2.16 -7.72 -14.79
CA VAL A 61 1.13 -7.89 -15.82
C VAL A 61 -0.27 -7.76 -15.23
N VAL A 62 -0.44 -8.11 -13.96
CA VAL A 62 -1.72 -8.06 -13.24
C VAL A 62 -1.41 -7.93 -11.77
N ALA A 63 -2.28 -7.25 -11.02
CA ALA A 63 -2.11 -7.16 -9.58
C ALA A 63 -3.41 -7.51 -8.87
N VAL A 64 -3.27 -8.19 -7.74
CA VAL A 64 -4.38 -8.57 -6.90
C VAL A 64 -4.28 -7.77 -5.63
N TRP A 65 -5.23 -6.87 -5.43
CA TRP A 65 -5.31 -6.13 -4.18
C TRP A 65 -6.16 -6.91 -3.20
N TYR A 66 -5.52 -7.50 -2.22
CA TYR A 66 -6.17 -8.31 -1.20
C TYR A 66 -5.60 -7.99 0.17
N SER A 67 -6.48 -7.74 1.14
CA SER A 67 -6.06 -7.55 2.54
C SER A 67 -4.99 -6.45 2.70
N TYR A 68 -5.12 -5.35 1.95
CA TYR A 68 -4.17 -4.21 1.92
C TYR A 68 -2.78 -4.53 1.37
N PHE A 69 -2.63 -5.69 0.72
CA PHE A 69 -1.43 -6.06 0.01
C PHE A 69 -1.71 -6.11 -1.49
N CYS A 70 -0.77 -5.55 -2.24
CA CYS A 70 -0.71 -5.66 -3.68
C CYS A 70 0.15 -6.88 -4.06
N HIS A 71 -0.52 -7.95 -4.45
CA HIS A 71 0.11 -9.12 -5.04
C HIS A 71 0.30 -8.88 -6.53
N MET A 72 1.46 -8.33 -6.89
CA MET A 72 1.87 -8.12 -8.28
C MET A 72 2.23 -9.47 -8.91
N LEU A 73 1.75 -9.75 -10.12
CA LEU A 73 1.98 -11.00 -10.84
C LEU A 73 2.51 -10.70 -12.24
N ASN A 74 3.41 -11.54 -12.74
CA ASN A 74 3.96 -11.43 -14.10
C ASN A 74 3.13 -12.16 -15.16
N THR A 75 2.00 -12.77 -14.76
CA THR A 75 1.11 -13.49 -15.67
C THR A 75 -0.31 -13.52 -15.10
N THR A 76 -1.29 -13.53 -15.99
CA THR A 76 -2.70 -13.81 -15.67
C THR A 76 -2.99 -15.32 -15.65
N ASN A 77 -2.10 -16.16 -16.18
CA ASN A 77 -2.29 -17.61 -16.21
C ASN A 77 -2.30 -18.19 -14.79
N GLY A 78 -3.32 -18.98 -14.48
CA GLY A 78 -3.47 -19.59 -13.15
C GLY A 78 -4.21 -18.73 -12.13
N ILE A 79 -4.63 -17.51 -12.52
CA ILE A 79 -5.63 -16.75 -11.77
C ILE A 79 -6.98 -17.43 -12.00
N LEU A 80 -7.44 -18.21 -11.02
CA LEU A 80 -8.74 -18.88 -11.08
C LEU A 80 -9.78 -18.03 -10.36
N PRO A 81 -10.86 -17.57 -11.01
CA PRO A 81 -11.93 -16.83 -10.32
C PRO A 81 -12.58 -17.71 -9.24
N LEU A 82 -12.72 -17.17 -8.01
CA LEU A 82 -13.41 -17.84 -6.88
C LEU A 82 -14.89 -17.45 -6.83
N LYS A 83 -15.68 -18.37 -6.28
CA LYS A 83 -17.05 -18.21 -5.81
C LYS A 83 -17.15 -17.09 -4.76
N GLU A 84 -18.26 -16.35 -4.76
CA GLU A 84 -18.53 -15.13 -3.97
C GLU A 84 -17.88 -15.06 -2.57
N THR A 85 -16.82 -14.26 -2.43
CA THR A 85 -16.31 -13.66 -1.19
C THR A 85 -16.09 -12.15 -1.39
N GLN A 86 -15.58 -11.41 -0.41
CA GLN A 86 -15.23 -9.99 -0.61
C GLN A 86 -13.74 -9.88 -0.98
N GLY A 87 -13.43 -9.33 -2.15
CA GLY A 87 -12.08 -9.16 -2.69
C GLY A 87 -12.10 -8.32 -3.98
N TYR A 88 -10.98 -7.70 -4.33
CA TYR A 88 -10.84 -6.86 -5.53
C TYR A 88 -9.71 -7.36 -6.41
N THR A 89 -9.90 -7.36 -7.73
CA THR A 89 -8.87 -7.71 -8.71
C THR A 89 -8.53 -6.48 -9.56
N VAL A 90 -7.25 -6.23 -9.82
CA VAL A 90 -6.81 -5.15 -10.71
C VAL A 90 -6.21 -5.78 -11.96
N VAL A 91 -6.94 -5.70 -13.09
CA VAL A 91 -6.46 -6.26 -14.35
C VAL A 91 -5.81 -5.15 -15.17
N PHE A 92 -4.57 -5.36 -15.61
CA PHE A 92 -4.02 -4.48 -16.62
C PHE A 92 -4.38 -5.02 -17.99
N ASN A 93 -5.09 -4.20 -18.74
CA ASN A 93 -5.03 -4.29 -20.19
C ASN A 93 -3.73 -3.61 -20.62
N LEU A 94 -2.61 -4.31 -20.42
CA LEU A 94 -1.42 -4.02 -21.19
C LEU A 94 -1.79 -4.36 -22.64
N GLU A 95 -2.23 -3.37 -23.42
CA GLU A 95 -2.10 -3.49 -24.87
C GLU A 95 -0.64 -3.89 -25.09
N ALA A 96 -0.43 -5.10 -25.63
CA ALA A 96 0.90 -5.61 -25.84
C ALA A 96 1.64 -4.57 -26.70
N THR A 97 2.53 -3.80 -26.07
CA THR A 97 3.37 -2.84 -26.78
C THR A 97 4.23 -3.68 -27.70
N THR A 98 3.77 -3.80 -28.95
CA THR A 98 4.48 -4.54 -29.97
C THR A 98 5.67 -3.65 -30.29
N THR A 99 6.82 -3.96 -29.69
CA THR A 99 8.07 -3.26 -29.96
C THR A 99 8.37 -3.44 -31.43
N THR A 100 7.89 -2.51 -32.25
CA THR A 100 8.11 -2.51 -33.68
C THR A 100 9.48 -1.88 -33.86
N THR A 101 10.51 -2.73 -33.92
CA THR A 101 11.88 -2.31 -34.21
C THR A 101 11.86 -1.64 -35.58
N THR A 102 11.79 -0.31 -35.60
CA THR A 102 11.77 0.45 -36.85
C THR A 102 13.21 0.56 -37.32
N THR A 103 13.56 -0.27 -38.31
CA THR A 103 14.87 -0.21 -38.97
C THR A 103 14.94 1.06 -39.81
N THR A 104 15.48 2.14 -39.25
CA THR A 104 15.67 3.41 -39.96
C THR A 104 16.79 3.26 -40.99
N THR A 105 16.43 3.09 -42.26
CA THR A 105 17.37 3.27 -43.37
C THR A 105 17.58 4.76 -43.60
N THR A 106 18.79 5.25 -43.30
CA THR A 106 19.24 6.63 -43.54
C THR A 106 19.15 6.98 -45.04
N PRO A 107 18.35 7.99 -45.45
CA PRO A 107 18.36 8.49 -46.82
C PRO A 107 19.63 9.30 -47.08
N ALA A 108 20.22 9.10 -48.27
CA ALA A 108 21.38 9.85 -48.75
C ALA A 108 21.09 11.37 -48.84
N PRO A 109 22.10 12.24 -48.61
CA PRO A 109 21.91 13.67 -48.61
C PRO A 109 21.60 14.17 -50.02
N THR A 110 20.45 14.81 -50.21
CA THR A 110 20.10 15.47 -51.47
C THR A 110 20.24 16.98 -51.27
N THR A 111 21.21 17.55 -51.99
CA THR A 111 21.42 18.98 -52.17
C THR A 111 20.32 19.56 -53.06
N THR A 112 19.92 20.82 -52.86
CA THR A 112 19.89 21.92 -53.89
C THR A 112 18.70 22.89 -53.78
N THR A 113 19.09 24.18 -53.68
CA THR A 113 18.52 25.47 -54.14
C THR A 113 17.18 26.06 -53.67
N THR A 114 17.36 27.27 -53.15
CA THR A 114 16.49 28.44 -53.01
C THR A 114 15.98 28.99 -54.36
N THR A 115 14.69 29.32 -54.48
CA THR A 115 14.22 30.37 -55.41
C THR A 115 12.81 30.93 -55.05
N THR A 116 12.78 32.24 -54.81
CA THR A 116 11.85 33.32 -55.23
C THR A 116 10.31 33.22 -55.12
N ALA A 117 9.74 34.39 -54.83
CA ALA A 117 8.38 34.75 -54.38
C ALA A 117 7.20 34.68 -55.38
N ALA A 118 6.00 34.72 -54.76
CA ALA A 118 4.65 35.18 -55.21
C ALA A 118 3.86 34.26 -56.17
N PRO A 119 2.49 34.30 -56.21
CA PRO A 119 1.53 35.26 -55.62
C PRO A 119 0.40 34.64 -54.76
N THR A 120 -0.32 35.53 -54.07
CA THR A 120 -1.48 35.27 -53.20
C THR A 120 -2.72 34.87 -54.01
N THR A 121 -3.27 33.68 -53.78
CA THR A 121 -4.60 33.26 -54.24
C THR A 121 -5.54 33.16 -53.05
N THR A 122 -6.60 33.97 -53.09
CA THR A 122 -7.71 33.94 -52.13
C THR A 122 -8.63 32.77 -52.47
N THR A 123 -8.51 31.68 -51.70
CA THR A 123 -9.40 30.52 -51.81
C THR A 123 -10.56 30.69 -50.84
N THR A 124 -11.77 30.85 -51.39
CA THR A 124 -13.03 30.89 -50.65
C THR A 124 -13.36 29.48 -50.13
N VAL A 125 -13.27 29.29 -48.81
CA VAL A 125 -13.55 28.00 -48.15
C VAL A 125 -15.06 27.82 -48.01
N PRO A 126 -15.64 26.66 -48.41
CA PRO A 126 -17.05 26.37 -48.22
C PRO A 126 -17.39 26.17 -46.72
N PRO A 127 -18.64 26.45 -46.30
CA PRO A 127 -19.04 26.35 -44.90
C PRO A 127 -18.88 24.92 -44.37
N SER A 128 -17.98 24.77 -43.39
CA SER A 128 -17.79 23.56 -42.60
C SER A 128 -19.03 23.29 -41.76
N THR A 129 -19.81 22.28 -42.12
CA THR A 129 -20.83 21.69 -41.25
C THR A 129 -20.13 21.04 -40.06
N THR A 130 -20.16 21.74 -38.93
CA THR A 130 -19.61 21.26 -37.66
C THR A 130 -20.59 20.24 -37.08
N THR A 131 -20.33 18.96 -37.34
CA THR A 131 -20.99 17.86 -36.63
C THR A 131 -20.63 17.97 -35.15
N ALA A 132 -21.62 18.12 -34.28
CA ALA A 132 -21.41 18.17 -32.83
C ALA A 132 -20.62 16.93 -32.40
N ALA A 133 -19.49 17.15 -31.72
CA ALA A 133 -18.68 16.07 -31.19
C ALA A 133 -19.55 15.20 -30.27
N PRO A 134 -19.43 13.87 -30.35
CA PRO A 134 -20.15 12.98 -29.45
C PRO A 134 -19.86 13.39 -28.01
N THR A 135 -20.92 13.68 -27.25
CA THR A 135 -20.81 14.00 -25.83
C THR A 135 -20.24 12.78 -25.12
N THR A 136 -18.97 12.87 -24.73
CA THR A 136 -18.33 11.88 -23.86
C THR A 136 -19.22 11.73 -22.63
N PRO A 137 -19.70 10.51 -22.32
CA PRO A 137 -20.49 10.29 -21.12
C PRO A 137 -19.70 10.79 -19.91
N ALA A 138 -20.38 11.53 -19.03
CA ALA A 138 -19.76 11.99 -17.79
C ALA A 138 -19.14 10.78 -17.09
N PRO A 139 -17.88 10.87 -16.63
CA PRO A 139 -17.20 9.74 -16.00
C PRO A 139 -18.09 9.24 -14.87
N THR A 140 -18.50 7.97 -14.96
CA THR A 140 -19.26 7.30 -13.91
C THR A 140 -18.46 7.44 -12.63
N ARG A 141 -18.99 8.19 -11.66
CA ARG A 141 -18.30 8.44 -10.39
C ARG A 141 -18.11 7.08 -9.73
N ILE A 142 -16.86 6.63 -9.66
CA ILE A 142 -16.50 5.39 -9.00
C ILE A 142 -16.99 5.51 -7.55
N ALA A 143 -17.71 4.49 -7.07
CA ALA A 143 -18.15 4.46 -5.68
C ALA A 143 -16.91 4.65 -4.77
N PRO A 144 -17.02 5.45 -3.69
CA PRO A 144 -15.89 5.61 -2.79
C PRO A 144 -15.42 4.22 -2.32
N PRO A 145 -14.10 4.01 -2.21
CA PRO A 145 -13.56 2.76 -1.70
C PRO A 145 -14.15 2.47 -0.30
N PRO A 146 -14.31 1.19 0.08
CA PRO A 146 -14.86 0.83 1.39
C PRO A 146 -13.99 1.43 2.50
N ALA A 147 -14.58 1.82 3.63
CA ALA A 147 -13.82 2.32 4.77
C ALA A 147 -12.72 1.32 5.18
N LEU A 148 -11.54 1.85 5.50
CA LEU A 148 -10.43 1.06 6.05
C LEU A 148 -10.78 0.67 7.47
N GLY A 149 -11.04 -0.63 7.69
CA GLY A 149 -11.20 -1.18 9.03
C GLY A 149 -9.84 -1.58 9.58
N VAL A 150 -9.48 -1.05 10.74
CA VAL A 150 -8.33 -1.47 11.54
C VAL A 150 -8.86 -2.09 12.82
N ILE A 151 -8.36 -3.28 13.15
CA ILE A 151 -8.71 -4.00 14.37
C ILE A 151 -7.52 -3.90 15.31
N ARG A 152 -7.68 -3.24 16.46
CA ARG A 152 -6.65 -3.18 17.51
C ARG A 152 -7.01 -4.13 18.63
N MET A 153 -6.13 -5.08 18.93
CA MET A 153 -6.18 -5.85 20.17
C MET A 153 -5.25 -5.19 21.17
N VAL A 154 -5.76 -4.84 22.34
CA VAL A 154 -5.00 -4.20 23.41
C VAL A 154 -5.07 -5.10 24.65
N SER A 155 -3.93 -5.36 25.28
CA SER A 155 -3.83 -6.14 26.52
C SER A 155 -3.01 -5.36 27.53
N CYS A 156 -3.58 -5.08 28.70
CA CYS A 156 -3.01 -4.25 29.75
C CYS A 156 -3.07 -4.97 31.09
N GLU A 157 -2.14 -4.70 32.00
CA GLU A 157 -2.16 -5.29 33.35
C GLU A 157 -3.13 -4.55 34.27
N TYR A 158 -3.26 -3.22 34.13
CA TYR A 158 -3.94 -2.38 35.13
C TYR A 158 -5.08 -1.50 34.56
N SER A 159 -5.14 -1.30 33.25
CA SER A 159 -6.13 -0.41 32.62
C SER A 159 -7.47 -1.07 32.31
N SER A 160 -8.50 -0.70 33.09
CA SER A 160 -9.91 -1.03 32.80
C SER A 160 -10.49 -0.41 31.53
N THR A 161 -9.77 0.51 30.90
CA THR A 161 -10.14 1.13 29.62
C THR A 161 -9.33 0.56 28.45
N CYS A 162 -8.38 -0.34 28.72
CA CYS A 162 -7.42 -0.90 27.77
C CYS A 162 -6.76 0.20 26.92
N SER A 163 -6.34 1.28 27.59
CA SER A 163 -5.76 2.46 26.96
C SER A 163 -4.29 2.61 27.31
N ARG A 164 -3.43 2.56 26.30
CA ARG A 164 -1.98 2.79 26.47
C ARG A 164 -1.63 4.22 26.93
N LYS A 165 -2.56 5.17 26.82
CA LYS A 165 -2.39 6.51 27.40
C LYS A 165 -2.49 6.51 28.93
N GLU A 166 -3.17 5.52 29.50
CA GLU A 166 -3.46 5.41 30.93
C GLU A 166 -2.60 4.36 31.63
N ASP A 167 -2.09 3.38 30.88
CA ASP A 167 -1.29 2.26 31.41
C ASP A 167 -0.20 1.86 30.42
N ASN A 168 1.04 1.91 30.90
CA ASN A 168 2.23 1.65 30.11
C ASN A 168 2.54 0.15 29.92
N THR A 169 1.88 -0.71 30.69
CA THR A 169 1.92 -2.17 30.50
C THR A 169 1.12 -2.61 29.28
N CYS A 170 0.27 -1.73 28.72
CA CYS A 170 -0.53 -2.04 27.56
C CYS A 170 0.33 -2.41 26.34
N THR A 171 0.17 -3.65 25.88
CA THR A 171 0.63 -4.13 24.58
C THR A 171 -0.48 -4.01 23.56
N THR A 172 -0.13 -3.78 22.30
CA THR A 172 -1.11 -3.63 21.22
C THR A 172 -0.70 -4.47 20.03
N GLN A 173 -1.67 -5.13 19.41
CA GLN A 173 -1.52 -5.78 18.11
C GLN A 173 -2.55 -5.18 17.16
N VAL A 174 -2.14 -4.99 15.91
CA VAL A 174 -2.98 -4.37 14.89
C VAL A 174 -3.19 -5.36 13.75
N PHE A 175 -4.45 -5.51 13.38
CA PHE A 175 -4.89 -6.30 12.25
C PHE A 175 -5.67 -5.41 11.32
N TYR A 176 -5.60 -5.73 10.05
CA TYR A 176 -6.49 -5.12 9.10
C TYR A 176 -7.80 -5.92 9.07
N ASN A 177 -8.91 -5.20 8.94
CA ASN A 177 -10.22 -5.83 8.88
C ASN A 177 -10.26 -6.78 7.69
N ASP A 178 -10.81 -7.97 7.93
CA ASP A 178 -11.01 -9.01 6.93
C ASP A 178 -9.70 -9.70 6.48
N SER A 179 -8.59 -9.45 7.17
CA SER A 179 -7.28 -10.03 6.89
C SER A 179 -7.05 -11.39 7.56
N CYS A 180 -6.46 -12.32 6.81
CA CYS A 180 -6.07 -13.64 7.30
C CYS A 180 -4.67 -13.62 7.92
N LEU A 181 -4.54 -14.17 9.12
CA LEU A 181 -3.25 -14.37 9.77
C LEU A 181 -2.67 -15.74 9.40
N VAL A 182 -1.71 -15.73 8.48
CA VAL A 182 -1.03 -16.91 7.90
C VAL A 182 -0.60 -17.95 8.95
N ASN A 183 -0.16 -17.49 10.13
CA ASN A 183 0.37 -18.34 11.18
C ASN A 183 -0.69 -18.94 12.11
N THR A 184 -1.90 -18.36 12.16
CA THR A 184 -2.95 -18.83 13.07
C THR A 184 -4.20 -19.32 12.33
N GLY A 185 -4.33 -19.03 11.03
CA GLY A 185 -5.57 -19.29 10.28
C GLY A 185 -6.76 -18.54 10.84
N VAL A 186 -6.50 -17.41 11.49
CA VAL A 186 -7.54 -16.57 12.08
C VAL A 186 -7.76 -15.36 11.19
N ARG A 187 -9.03 -15.07 10.93
CA ARG A 187 -9.48 -13.85 10.29
C ARG A 187 -10.34 -13.06 11.26
N TYR A 188 -10.05 -11.77 11.40
CA TYR A 188 -10.85 -10.87 12.22
C TYR A 188 -11.73 -10.00 11.32
N ILE A 189 -13.02 -9.93 11.65
CA ILE A 189 -14.02 -9.23 10.85
C ILE A 189 -14.78 -8.27 11.78
N CYS A 190 -14.66 -6.98 11.48
CA CYS A 190 -15.44 -5.92 12.08
C CYS A 190 -16.92 -6.02 11.67
N GLY A 191 -17.79 -6.14 12.67
CA GLY A 191 -19.22 -5.81 12.56
C GLY A 191 -19.50 -4.40 13.10
N ASN A 192 -20.78 -4.03 13.20
CA ASN A 192 -21.16 -2.71 13.72
C ASN A 192 -20.76 -2.50 15.18
N ASN A 193 -20.90 -3.53 16.03
CA ASN A 193 -20.56 -3.49 17.46
C ASN A 193 -19.90 -4.80 17.93
N THR A 194 -19.47 -5.64 16.99
CA THR A 194 -18.90 -6.95 17.28
C THR A 194 -17.64 -7.16 16.45
N ILE A 195 -16.77 -8.05 16.91
CA ILE A 195 -15.64 -8.54 16.13
C ILE A 195 -15.78 -10.05 16.05
N ALA A 196 -15.95 -10.55 14.83
CA ALA A 196 -15.98 -11.97 14.55
C ALA A 196 -14.55 -12.47 14.33
N LYS A 197 -14.20 -13.54 15.02
CA LYS A 197 -12.95 -14.27 14.88
C LYS A 197 -13.24 -15.59 14.18
N ALA A 198 -13.00 -15.63 12.87
CA ALA A 198 -13.19 -16.83 12.05
C ALA A 198 -11.90 -17.65 12.02
N HIS A 199 -12.03 -18.94 12.33
CA HIS A 199 -10.95 -19.92 12.31
C HIS A 199 -11.07 -20.81 11.06
N TYR A 200 -9.93 -21.10 10.46
CA TYR A 200 -9.81 -21.87 9.23
C TYR A 200 -8.80 -23.00 9.40
N GLU A 201 -9.09 -24.17 8.84
CA GLU A 201 -8.18 -25.33 8.90
C GLU A 201 -6.89 -25.06 8.11
N ASN A 202 -7.01 -24.40 6.96
CA ASN A 202 -5.85 -23.99 6.16
C ASN A 202 -5.40 -22.60 6.60
N THR A 203 -4.34 -22.55 7.40
CA THR A 203 -3.85 -21.29 7.98
C THR A 203 -3.24 -20.35 6.94
N THR A 204 -2.63 -20.90 5.89
CA THR A 204 -1.91 -20.11 4.88
C THR A 204 -2.84 -19.25 4.03
N TYR A 205 -4.03 -19.77 3.71
CA TYR A 205 -4.97 -19.10 2.81
C TYR A 205 -6.31 -18.75 3.47
N CYS A 206 -6.50 -19.03 4.76
CA CYS A 206 -7.79 -19.00 5.44
C CYS A 206 -8.89 -19.66 4.60
N THR A 207 -8.65 -20.90 4.18
CA THR A 207 -9.63 -21.73 3.48
C THR A 207 -10.10 -22.86 4.38
N ASN A 208 -11.26 -23.44 4.07
CA ASN A 208 -11.94 -24.45 4.90
C ASN A 208 -12.32 -23.88 6.28
N PHE A 209 -13.39 -23.08 6.28
CA PHE A 209 -13.95 -22.51 7.50
C PHE A 209 -14.29 -23.61 8.51
N GLU A 210 -13.79 -23.45 9.73
CA GLU A 210 -14.01 -24.39 10.83
C GLU A 210 -15.10 -23.86 11.78
N ARG A 211 -14.86 -22.66 12.34
CA ARG A 211 -15.73 -22.04 13.34
C ARG A 211 -15.57 -20.53 13.37
N SER A 212 -16.56 -19.84 13.93
CA SER A 212 -16.47 -18.41 14.25
C SER A 212 -16.89 -18.19 15.69
N THR A 213 -16.24 -17.25 16.36
CA THR A 213 -16.66 -16.69 17.64
C THR A 213 -16.84 -15.20 17.50
N GLU A 214 -17.84 -14.63 18.16
CA GLU A 214 -18.06 -13.18 18.19
C GLU A 214 -17.84 -12.65 19.60
N SER A 215 -17.22 -11.48 19.68
CA SER A 215 -17.10 -10.69 20.90
C SER A 215 -17.61 -9.28 20.66
N ALA A 216 -17.98 -8.57 21.73
CA ALA A 216 -18.26 -7.14 21.64
C ALA A 216 -17.02 -6.39 21.17
N ALA A 217 -17.22 -5.42 20.28
CA ALA A 217 -16.18 -4.49 19.85
C ALA A 217 -16.13 -3.30 20.80
N ASN A 218 -14.96 -2.69 20.94
CA ASN A 218 -14.74 -1.46 21.70
C ASN A 218 -15.07 -1.59 23.20
N GLU A 219 -15.00 -2.82 23.73
CA GLU A 219 -15.14 -3.11 25.15
C GLU A 219 -13.81 -3.63 25.69
N CYS A 220 -13.45 -3.17 26.89
CA CYS A 220 -12.33 -3.67 27.66
C CYS A 220 -12.86 -4.51 28.82
N PHE A 221 -12.35 -5.73 28.99
CA PHE A 221 -12.79 -6.65 30.03
C PHE A 221 -11.58 -7.32 30.67
N MET A 222 -11.72 -7.72 31.93
CA MET A 222 -10.70 -8.51 32.62
C MET A 222 -10.82 -9.98 32.20
N ASN A 223 -9.71 -10.56 31.74
CA ASN A 223 -9.63 -11.96 31.32
C ASN A 223 -9.42 -12.88 32.55
N GLN A 224 -9.25 -14.19 32.31
CA GLN A 224 -9.05 -15.18 33.37
C GLN A 224 -7.66 -15.13 34.03
N ASN A 225 -6.73 -14.36 33.46
CA ASN A 225 -5.38 -14.16 33.97
C ASN A 225 -5.24 -12.84 34.75
N ASP A 226 -6.36 -12.21 35.12
CA ASP A 226 -6.41 -10.88 35.76
C ASP A 226 -5.78 -9.75 34.90
N GLU A 227 -5.67 -9.94 33.58
CA GLU A 227 -5.25 -8.90 32.63
C GLU A 227 -6.47 -8.30 31.94
N TYR A 228 -6.43 -7.01 31.66
CA TYR A 228 -7.46 -6.34 30.87
C TYR A 228 -7.19 -6.53 29.37
N GLN A 229 -8.21 -6.97 28.64
CA GLN A 229 -8.17 -7.14 27.19
C GLN A 229 -9.31 -6.40 26.51
N GLY A 230 -8.98 -5.71 25.43
CA GLY A 230 -9.93 -4.97 24.61
C GLY A 230 -9.67 -5.22 23.14
N THR A 231 -10.73 -5.35 22.36
CA THR A 231 -10.62 -5.44 20.89
C THR A 231 -11.45 -4.33 20.28
N TYR A 232 -10.79 -3.44 19.54
CA TYR A 232 -11.38 -2.25 18.95
C TYR A 232 -11.51 -2.45 17.44
N CYS A 233 -12.64 -2.01 16.90
CA CYS A 233 -12.81 -1.89 15.46
C CYS A 233 -12.82 -0.40 15.12
N ASP A 234 -11.68 0.10 14.66
CA ASP A 234 -11.51 1.46 14.23
C ASP A 234 -11.77 1.52 12.72
N ALA A 235 -12.88 2.14 12.33
CA ALA A 235 -13.20 2.38 10.92
C ALA A 235 -12.83 3.81 10.55
N TYR A 236 -12.07 3.97 9.48
CA TYR A 236 -11.69 5.27 8.95
C TYR A 236 -12.33 5.50 7.59
N ASP A 237 -12.98 6.66 7.46
CA ASP A 237 -13.49 7.15 6.18
C ASP A 237 -12.34 7.50 5.22
N ASP A 238 -11.18 7.87 5.78
CA ASP A 238 -9.97 8.23 5.05
C ASP A 238 -8.89 7.17 5.23
N TYR A 239 -8.22 6.82 4.14
CA TYR A 239 -7.04 5.95 4.16
C TYR A 239 -5.82 6.70 4.69
N PRO A 240 -4.90 6.03 5.40
CA PRO A 240 -3.67 6.66 5.85
C PRO A 240 -2.86 7.08 4.63
N THR A 241 -2.52 8.36 4.56
CA THR A 241 -1.85 8.92 3.39
C THR A 241 -0.37 8.53 3.42
N PRO A 242 0.20 7.95 2.34
CA PRO A 242 1.63 7.71 2.23
C PRO A 242 2.41 9.03 2.07
N GLY A 243 3.70 9.03 2.37
CA GLY A 243 4.55 10.22 2.21
C GLY A 243 4.48 11.24 3.35
N VAL A 244 3.69 10.98 4.39
CA VAL A 244 3.57 11.85 5.57
C VAL A 244 4.79 11.66 6.46
N SER A 245 5.39 12.76 6.95
CA SER A 245 6.48 12.68 7.92
C SER A 245 5.93 12.18 9.26
N LEU A 246 6.61 11.19 9.83
CA LEU A 246 6.36 10.71 11.17
C LEU A 246 7.66 10.81 11.97
N LYS A 247 7.59 11.49 13.11
CA LYS A 247 8.68 11.57 14.07
C LYS A 247 8.29 10.85 15.35
N ARG A 248 9.08 9.85 15.72
CA ARG A 248 9.01 9.18 17.01
C ARG A 248 10.17 9.59 17.88
N THR A 249 9.88 10.02 19.10
CA THR A 249 10.87 10.38 20.11
C THR A 249 10.71 9.44 21.30
N LEU A 250 11.82 8.91 21.82
CA LEU A 250 11.90 8.06 23.01
C LEU A 250 12.92 8.66 23.98
N CYS A 251 12.49 9.04 25.18
CA CYS A 251 13.30 9.73 26.17
C CYS A 251 13.15 9.06 27.54
N PRO A 252 14.22 8.90 28.34
CA PRO A 252 14.09 8.28 29.66
C PRO A 252 13.24 9.06 30.66
N LEU A 253 13.36 10.39 30.69
CA LEU A 253 12.75 11.22 31.74
C LEU A 253 11.50 12.00 31.30
N GLY A 254 11.39 12.30 30.00
CA GLY A 254 10.30 13.10 29.45
C GLY A 254 10.66 13.60 28.05
N CYS A 255 9.67 13.84 27.19
CA CYS A 255 9.95 14.27 25.81
C CYS A 255 10.38 15.74 25.69
N ASP A 256 10.09 16.55 26.71
CA ASP A 256 10.41 17.98 26.76
C ASP A 256 11.60 18.31 27.67
N ASP A 257 12.20 17.30 28.32
CA ASP A 257 13.20 17.51 29.38
C ASP A 257 14.59 17.89 28.87
N GLY A 258 14.78 17.99 27.55
CA GLY A 258 16.08 18.30 26.93
C GLY A 258 17.15 17.21 27.12
N GLY A 259 16.77 16.05 27.65
CA GLY A 259 17.66 14.90 27.86
C GLY A 259 18.08 14.19 26.58
N GLU A 260 18.86 13.12 26.73
CA GLU A 260 19.31 12.26 25.62
C GLU A 260 18.15 11.41 25.07
N CYS A 261 17.36 12.02 24.21
CA CYS A 261 16.26 11.35 23.52
C CYS A 261 16.74 10.66 22.24
N ARG A 262 16.32 9.41 22.05
CA ARG A 262 16.45 8.69 20.78
C ARG A 262 15.32 9.13 19.85
N LYS A 263 15.66 9.49 18.62
CA LYS A 263 14.70 9.94 17.60
C LYS A 263 14.75 9.00 16.41
N ALA A 264 13.58 8.61 15.93
CA ALA A 264 13.41 7.88 14.68
C ALA A 264 12.45 8.68 13.79
N GLU A 265 12.84 8.84 12.53
CA GLU A 265 12.04 9.52 11.52
C GLU A 265 11.61 8.50 10.46
N PHE A 266 10.35 8.58 10.08
CA PHE A 266 9.72 7.71 9.11
C PHE A 266 9.03 8.59 8.07
N THR A 267 8.81 8.00 6.90
CA THR A 267 7.86 8.49 5.91
C THR A 267 6.79 7.42 5.79
N THR A 268 5.52 7.76 5.99
CA THR A 268 4.43 6.77 5.98
C THR A 268 4.41 6.01 4.66
N GLY A 269 4.21 4.69 4.74
CA GLY A 269 4.24 3.81 3.58
C GLY A 269 5.60 3.57 2.95
N VAL A 270 6.68 4.14 3.49
CA VAL A 270 8.05 3.86 3.04
C VAL A 270 8.69 2.85 3.98
N CYS A 271 9.25 1.79 3.40
CA CYS A 271 9.99 0.80 4.16
C CYS A 271 11.27 1.38 4.77
N LEU A 272 11.43 1.19 6.07
CA LEU A 272 12.69 1.41 6.76
C LEU A 272 13.41 0.06 6.92
N THR A 273 14.53 -0.09 6.23
CA THR A 273 15.28 -1.35 6.13
C THR A 273 15.98 -1.78 7.43
N HIS A 274 15.96 -0.91 8.44
CA HIS A 274 16.41 -1.18 9.79
C HIS A 274 15.28 -0.88 10.76
N ASN A 275 14.82 -1.90 11.48
CA ASN A 275 13.82 -1.77 12.52
C ASN A 275 14.41 -1.15 13.81
N PRO A 276 14.10 0.11 14.18
CA PRO A 276 14.59 0.75 15.40
C PRO A 276 13.85 0.27 16.66
N PHE A 277 12.87 -0.62 16.51
CA PHE A 277 11.95 -1.09 17.55
C PHE A 277 12.26 -2.50 18.03
N GLN A 278 13.48 -3.02 17.88
CA GLN A 278 13.80 -4.45 18.08
C GLN A 278 13.31 -5.05 19.42
N THR A 279 13.08 -4.22 20.45
CA THR A 279 12.54 -4.65 21.74
C THR A 279 11.03 -4.84 21.77
N ILE A 280 10.27 -4.11 20.95
CA ILE A 280 8.79 -4.08 20.99
C ILE A 280 8.11 -4.55 19.70
N LEU A 281 8.83 -4.54 18.58
CA LEU A 281 8.36 -4.98 17.27
C LEU A 281 9.39 -5.92 16.67
N GLY A 282 8.98 -7.15 16.39
CA GLY A 282 9.81 -8.13 15.71
C GLY A 282 10.03 -7.80 14.22
N GLY A 283 11.07 -8.38 13.64
CA GLY A 283 11.42 -8.19 12.22
C GLY A 283 12.66 -7.32 12.01
N ASN A 284 13.18 -7.37 10.78
CA ASN A 284 14.39 -6.65 10.37
C ASN A 284 14.08 -5.26 9.80
N SER A 285 12.91 -5.09 9.21
CA SER A 285 12.43 -3.83 8.63
C SER A 285 11.05 -3.46 9.14
N VAL A 286 10.67 -2.20 8.96
CA VAL A 286 9.40 -1.66 9.47
C VAL A 286 8.77 -0.67 8.50
N ILE A 287 7.44 -0.71 8.40
CA ILE A 287 6.63 0.35 7.76
C ILE A 287 5.77 1.00 8.84
N ALA A 288 5.59 2.32 8.75
CA ALA A 288 4.71 3.07 9.64
C ALA A 288 3.55 3.72 8.88
N TRP A 289 2.40 3.85 9.56
CA TRP A 289 1.19 4.50 9.05
C TRP A 289 0.58 5.40 10.12
N CYS A 290 0.27 6.63 9.73
CA CYS A 290 -0.41 7.60 10.60
C CYS A 290 -1.93 7.48 10.44
N TYR A 291 -2.62 7.25 11.54
CA TYR A 291 -4.06 7.38 11.69
C TYR A 291 -4.37 8.63 12.54
N PRO A 292 -5.62 9.08 12.63
CA PRO A 292 -5.98 10.25 13.43
C PRO A 292 -5.51 10.19 14.89
N ASP A 293 -5.64 9.03 15.55
CA ASP A 293 -5.39 8.89 16.99
C ASP A 293 -4.13 8.09 17.34
N TYR A 294 -3.58 7.35 16.39
CA TYR A 294 -2.44 6.46 16.61
C TYR A 294 -1.60 6.25 15.36
N VAL A 295 -0.37 5.82 15.57
CA VAL A 295 0.51 5.32 14.53
C VAL A 295 0.52 3.80 14.60
N VAL A 296 0.49 3.15 13.43
CA VAL A 296 0.66 1.70 13.31
C VAL A 296 2.04 1.42 12.73
N TYR A 297 2.77 0.53 13.38
CA TYR A 297 4.04 -0.03 12.92
C TYR A 297 3.84 -1.48 12.50
N LEU A 298 4.35 -1.84 11.34
CA LEU A 298 4.31 -3.20 10.78
C LEU A 298 5.74 -3.69 10.59
N GLY A 299 6.10 -4.76 11.28
CA GLY A 299 7.43 -5.36 11.24
C GLY A 299 7.49 -6.56 10.28
N PHE A 300 8.53 -6.62 9.46
CA PHE A 300 8.73 -7.65 8.44
C PHE A 300 10.09 -8.34 8.59
N GLN A 301 10.16 -9.60 8.19
CA GLN A 301 11.41 -10.36 8.25
C GLN A 301 12.39 -9.97 7.14
N GLY A 302 11.90 -9.59 5.95
CA GLY A 302 12.74 -9.09 4.87
C GLY A 302 13.36 -7.73 5.22
N SER A 303 14.49 -7.39 4.62
CA SER A 303 15.14 -6.09 4.81
C SER A 303 14.48 -4.96 4.01
N ASP A 304 13.64 -5.29 3.04
CA ASP A 304 12.93 -4.39 2.13
C ASP A 304 11.43 -4.32 2.43
N CYS A 305 11.04 -4.72 3.64
CA CYS A 305 9.64 -4.90 4.05
C CYS A 305 8.86 -5.89 3.16
N GLY A 306 9.57 -6.69 2.37
CA GLY A 306 9.06 -7.89 1.75
C GLY A 306 9.12 -9.09 2.70
N GLY A 307 8.59 -10.22 2.22
CA GLY A 307 8.61 -11.48 2.96
C GLY A 307 7.52 -11.58 4.02
N GLU A 308 7.79 -12.35 5.07
CA GLU A 308 6.81 -12.66 6.11
C GLU A 308 6.55 -11.44 7.02
N PHE A 309 5.28 -11.11 7.21
CA PHE A 309 4.83 -10.22 8.28
C PHE A 309 5.06 -10.88 9.63
N VAL A 310 5.80 -10.21 10.53
CA VAL A 310 6.21 -10.79 11.81
C VAL A 310 5.34 -10.28 12.94
N SER A 311 5.12 -8.97 13.01
CA SER A 311 4.40 -8.35 14.12
C SER A 311 3.88 -6.97 13.76
N SER A 312 2.93 -6.48 14.54
CA SER A 312 2.42 -5.12 14.46
C SER A 312 2.30 -4.51 15.86
N ALA A 313 2.40 -3.20 15.93
CA ALA A 313 2.15 -2.43 17.14
C ALA A 313 1.43 -1.13 16.78
N SER A 314 0.65 -0.61 17.72
CA SER A 314 0.10 0.75 17.65
C SER A 314 0.56 1.57 18.83
N GLU A 315 0.86 2.83 18.58
CA GLU A 315 1.19 3.80 19.61
C GLU A 315 0.33 5.07 19.46
N PRO A 316 -0.09 5.72 20.55
CA PRO A 316 -0.80 6.98 20.46
C PRO A 316 -0.05 8.06 19.68
N ILE A 317 -0.78 8.89 18.94
CA ILE A 317 -0.27 10.15 18.36
C ILE A 317 -0.65 11.31 19.27
N GLY A 318 0.23 12.31 19.33
CA GLY A 318 -0.07 13.59 19.96
C GLY A 318 1.16 14.28 20.52
N LYS A 319 0.96 15.52 20.98
CA LYS A 319 2.02 16.28 21.66
C LYS A 319 2.31 15.76 23.07
N GLN A 320 1.42 14.96 23.64
CA GLN A 320 1.60 14.40 24.98
C GLN A 320 2.56 13.22 24.93
N CYS A 321 3.48 13.16 25.89
CA CYS A 321 4.27 11.96 26.14
C CYS A 321 3.40 10.89 26.79
N PHE A 322 3.68 9.63 26.48
CA PHE A 322 3.14 8.48 27.19
C PHE A 322 4.27 7.50 27.49
N LEU A 323 4.11 6.68 28.52
CA LEU A 323 5.12 5.73 28.93
C LEU A 323 5.06 4.46 28.07
N ASP A 324 6.22 3.87 27.81
CA ASP A 324 6.36 2.54 27.21
C ASP A 324 6.49 1.44 28.28
N GLN A 325 6.64 0.20 27.82
CA GLN A 325 6.76 -0.97 28.68
C GLN A 325 8.04 -0.96 29.55
N ASN A 326 9.02 -0.14 29.19
CA ASN A 326 10.26 0.06 29.93
C ASN A 326 10.25 1.37 30.75
N GLU A 327 9.08 2.01 30.89
CA GLU A 327 8.91 3.32 31.54
C GLU A 327 9.66 4.47 30.84
N ASP A 328 10.10 4.28 29.59
CA ASP A 328 10.61 5.37 28.77
C ASP A 328 9.42 6.20 28.22
N HIS A 329 9.60 7.50 28.10
CA HIS A 329 8.61 8.42 27.55
C HIS A 329 8.68 8.44 26.02
N ILE A 330 7.57 8.09 25.36
CA ILE A 330 7.41 8.13 23.90
C ILE A 330 6.53 9.32 23.49
N GLN A 331 6.85 9.93 22.35
CA GLN A 331 5.98 10.84 21.62
C GLN A 331 6.01 10.51 20.13
N ASN A 332 4.82 10.46 19.51
CA ASN A 332 4.65 10.30 18.07
C ASN A 332 3.97 11.53 17.48
N LEU A 333 4.58 12.11 16.46
CA LEU A 333 4.09 13.27 15.73
C LEU A 333 4.00 12.93 14.24
N CYS A 334 2.80 13.02 13.68
CA CYS A 334 2.54 12.93 12.25
C CYS A 334 2.26 14.33 11.68
N GLY A 335 2.80 14.61 10.49
CA GLY A 335 2.57 15.87 9.78
C GLY A 335 3.84 16.63 9.42
#